data_AF-A0A7W7C621-F1
#
_entry.id   AF-A0A7W7C621-F1
#
_cell.length_a   1.000
_cell.length_b   1.000
_cell.length_c   1.000
_cell.angle_alpha   90.00
_cell.angle_beta   90.00
_cell.angle_gamma   90.00
#
_symmetry.space_group_name_H-M   'P 1'
#
loop_
_entity.id
_entity.type
_entity.pdbx_description
1 polymer ?
#
loop_
_entity_poly.entity_id
_entity_poly.type
_entity_poly.pdbx_seq_one_letter_code
_entity_poly.pdbx_strand_id
1 'polypeptide(L)'
;MASNAIVVLKGRGGTFRLGKSEIEVFRGGLSKRVPLAALTGHQRSGRSVVLTTATETYEVHGGNDASVTAFTEALERAMRRVEHDPAAAVTSTTKPGRPMHWAAKVALGAGVAVLLLVWWAGLQNGLIIAAGFGVLCGLATVALFGLRGVWRWLLRDLWVLRRRGVTVAGEITGYRHSSSDQTKYAKLRFVTATGRSMEVESAAFVFLRRRPGPADITYDPENPKLATGQPAIGHLLAGMFSGVLCLGLLAAAVTGIVLMVLTGLGLYR
;
A
#
# COMPACT_ATOMS: atom_id res chain seq x y z
N MET A 1 16.19 -20.12 -6.09
CA MET A 1 15.91 -19.68 -7.48
C MET A 1 15.33 -18.27 -7.43
N ALA A 2 16.12 -17.25 -7.78
CA ALA A 2 15.62 -15.89 -7.88
C ALA A 2 14.80 -15.76 -9.18
N SER A 3 13.54 -15.30 -9.05
CA SER A 3 12.62 -15.11 -10.17
C SER A 3 13.12 -13.96 -11.05
N ASN A 4 13.44 -14.24 -12.32
CA ASN A 4 13.79 -13.28 -13.38
C ASN A 4 12.58 -12.45 -13.84
N ALA A 5 11.66 -12.13 -12.93
CA ALA A 5 10.46 -11.40 -13.28
C ALA A 5 10.77 -9.93 -13.54
N ILE A 6 10.28 -9.40 -14.65
CA ILE A 6 10.58 -8.05 -15.11
C ILE A 6 9.51 -7.08 -14.59
N VAL A 7 8.23 -7.46 -14.66
CA VAL A 7 7.10 -6.62 -14.24
C VAL A 7 6.05 -7.46 -13.51
N VAL A 8 5.42 -6.88 -12.50
CA VAL A 8 4.37 -7.52 -11.69
C VAL A 8 3.11 -6.66 -11.75
N LEU A 9 1.98 -7.25 -12.13
CA LEU A 9 0.67 -6.62 -12.08
C LEU A 9 -0.10 -7.17 -10.89
N LYS A 10 -0.35 -6.33 -9.88
CA LYS A 10 -1.16 -6.66 -8.70
C LYS A 10 -2.55 -6.04 -8.81
N GLY A 11 -3.57 -6.81 -8.47
CA GLY A 11 -4.94 -6.36 -8.65
C GLY A 11 -5.99 -7.21 -7.96
N ARG A 12 -7.25 -6.85 -8.21
CA ARG A 12 -8.39 -7.74 -7.92
C ARG A 12 -8.34 -8.90 -8.91
N GLY A 13 -8.64 -10.11 -8.44
CA GLY A 13 -8.57 -11.34 -9.24
C GLY A 13 -7.24 -12.09 -9.12
N GLY A 14 -6.14 -11.40 -8.75
CA GLY A 14 -4.86 -12.07 -8.53
C GLY A 14 -3.63 -11.19 -8.73
N THR A 15 -2.52 -11.82 -9.08
CA THR A 15 -1.28 -11.15 -9.47
C THR A 15 -0.69 -11.86 -10.68
N PHE A 16 -0.30 -11.10 -11.70
CA PHE A 16 0.52 -11.61 -12.79
C PHE A 16 1.97 -11.18 -12.59
N ARG A 17 2.90 -12.10 -12.73
CA ARG A 17 4.33 -11.85 -12.63
C ARG A 17 4.98 -12.31 -13.94
N LEU A 18 5.38 -11.34 -14.76
CA LEU A 18 5.98 -11.60 -16.06
C LEU A 18 7.46 -11.95 -15.88
N GLY A 19 7.83 -13.18 -16.20
CA GLY A 19 9.20 -13.67 -16.34
C GLY A 19 9.79 -13.44 -17.73
N LYS A 20 10.94 -14.08 -18.00
CA LYS A 20 11.58 -14.04 -19.33
C LYS A 20 10.83 -14.86 -20.38
N SER A 21 10.29 -16.02 -19.98
CA SER A 21 9.67 -17.00 -20.87
C SER A 21 8.30 -17.48 -20.38
N GLU A 22 7.87 -17.04 -19.20
CA GLU A 22 6.62 -17.48 -18.57
C GLU A 22 5.99 -16.35 -17.75
N ILE A 23 4.70 -16.46 -17.48
CA ILE A 23 3.95 -15.62 -16.55
C ILE A 23 3.55 -16.50 -15.36
N GLU A 24 3.89 -16.06 -14.15
CA GLU A 24 3.33 -16.65 -12.94
C GLU A 24 2.01 -15.94 -12.58
N VAL A 25 0.92 -16.69 -12.53
CA VAL A 25 -0.42 -16.24 -12.16
C VAL A 25 -0.72 -16.69 -10.74
N PHE A 26 -0.95 -15.75 -9.83
CA PHE A 26 -1.31 -16.01 -8.44
C PHE A 26 -2.77 -15.66 -8.17
N ARG A 27 -3.59 -16.62 -7.76
CA ARG A 27 -5.01 -16.42 -7.41
C ARG A 27 -5.39 -17.26 -6.19
N GLY A 28 -5.76 -16.61 -5.08
CA GLY A 28 -6.30 -17.31 -3.91
C GLY A 28 -5.40 -18.41 -3.33
N GLY A 29 -4.07 -18.25 -3.38
CA GLY A 29 -3.09 -19.25 -2.92
C GLY A 29 -2.64 -20.25 -4.00
N LEU A 30 -3.34 -20.31 -5.14
CA LEU A 30 -2.89 -21.04 -6.32
C LEU A 30 -1.86 -20.21 -7.07
N SER A 31 -0.78 -20.84 -7.50
CA SER A 31 0.25 -20.28 -8.38
C SER A 31 0.32 -21.13 -9.64
N LYS A 32 0.01 -20.56 -10.80
CA LYS A 32 0.19 -21.22 -12.10
C LYS A 32 1.34 -20.58 -12.86
N ARG A 33 2.14 -21.37 -13.55
CA ARG A 33 3.18 -20.91 -14.49
C ARG A 33 2.68 -21.17 -15.90
N VAL A 34 2.49 -20.09 -16.64
CA VAL A 34 1.98 -20.10 -18.00
C VAL A 34 3.12 -19.71 -18.93
N PRO A 35 3.67 -20.63 -19.75
CA PRO A 35 4.66 -20.26 -20.76
C PRO A 35 4.13 -19.15 -21.66
N LEU A 36 4.96 -18.18 -22.03
CA LEU A 36 4.57 -17.12 -22.97
C LEU A 36 4.19 -17.69 -24.33
N ALA A 37 4.82 -18.80 -24.73
CA ALA A 37 4.50 -19.54 -25.94
C ALA A 37 3.05 -20.06 -25.96
N ALA A 38 2.50 -20.41 -24.78
CA ALA A 38 1.15 -20.97 -24.61
C ALA A 38 0.03 -19.92 -24.66
N LEU A 39 0.37 -18.63 -24.68
CA LEU A 39 -0.62 -17.55 -24.74
C LEU A 39 -1.17 -17.43 -26.16
N THR A 40 -2.47 -17.61 -26.31
CA THR A 40 -3.19 -17.44 -27.58
C THR A 40 -3.64 -16.00 -27.78
N GLY A 41 -3.74 -15.21 -26.70
CA GLY A 41 -4.03 -13.79 -26.79
C GLY A 41 -3.95 -13.06 -25.46
N HIS A 42 -3.91 -11.73 -25.53
CA HIS A 42 -4.06 -10.83 -24.40
C HIS A 42 -4.98 -9.67 -24.78
N GLN A 43 -5.78 -9.21 -23.82
CA GLN A 43 -6.64 -8.05 -24.00
C GLN A 43 -6.52 -7.12 -22.80
N ARG A 44 -6.39 -5.82 -23.08
CA ARG A 44 -6.52 -4.76 -22.09
C ARG A 44 -7.92 -4.15 -22.22
N SER A 45 -8.66 -4.07 -21.11
CA SER A 45 -9.93 -3.35 -21.04
C SER A 45 -9.90 -2.41 -19.83
N GLY A 46 -9.61 -1.14 -20.10
CA GLY A 46 -9.32 -0.15 -19.05
C GLY A 46 -8.18 -0.61 -18.14
N ARG A 47 -8.54 -0.95 -16.89
CA ARG A 47 -7.61 -1.43 -15.86
C ARG A 47 -7.56 -2.95 -15.71
N SER A 48 -8.32 -3.70 -16.50
CA SER A 48 -8.24 -5.16 -16.54
C SER A 48 -7.25 -5.61 -17.61
N VAL A 49 -6.45 -6.63 -17.28
CA VAL A 49 -5.66 -7.42 -18.23
C VAL A 49 -6.21 -8.84 -18.21
N VAL A 50 -6.58 -9.31 -19.39
CA VAL A 50 -7.05 -10.67 -19.65
C VAL A 50 -5.98 -11.40 -20.46
N LEU A 51 -5.58 -12.58 -20.01
CA LEU A 51 -4.66 -13.48 -20.69
C LEU A 51 -5.42 -14.75 -21.05
N THR A 52 -5.32 -15.18 -22.30
CA THR A 52 -6.01 -16.36 -22.81
C THR A 52 -4.98 -17.40 -23.26
N THR A 53 -5.19 -18.65 -22.84
CA THR A 53 -4.49 -19.84 -23.35
C THR A 53 -5.48 -20.71 -24.11
N ALA A 54 -5.05 -21.86 -24.63
CA ALA A 54 -5.95 -22.82 -25.25
C ALA A 54 -7.00 -23.40 -24.27
N THR A 55 -6.71 -23.41 -22.96
CA THR A 55 -7.52 -24.11 -21.96
C THR A 55 -8.16 -23.20 -20.92
N GLU A 56 -7.59 -22.02 -20.67
CA GLU A 56 -8.02 -21.16 -19.57
C GLU A 56 -7.91 -19.67 -19.93
N THR A 57 -8.66 -18.86 -19.18
CA THR A 57 -8.56 -17.40 -19.22
C THR A 57 -8.27 -16.89 -17.82
N TYR A 58 -7.29 -15.98 -17.73
CA TYR A 58 -6.88 -15.34 -16.50
C TYR A 58 -7.18 -13.84 -16.59
N GLU A 59 -7.83 -13.30 -15.57
CA GLU A 59 -8.09 -11.86 -15.48
C GLU A 59 -7.51 -11.28 -14.18
N VAL A 60 -6.82 -10.15 -14.32
CA VAL A 60 -6.40 -9.32 -13.19
C VAL A 60 -6.80 -7.87 -13.45
N HIS A 61 -7.51 -7.27 -12.49
CA HIS A 61 -7.89 -5.88 -12.50
C HIS A 61 -6.87 -5.04 -11.70
N GLY A 62 -5.97 -4.36 -12.41
CA GLY A 62 -4.85 -3.62 -11.85
C GLY A 62 -5.22 -2.45 -10.95
N GLY A 63 -4.30 -2.12 -10.04
CA GLY A 63 -4.47 -1.04 -9.05
C GLY A 63 -4.45 0.38 -9.62
N ASN A 64 -3.93 0.57 -10.84
CA ASN A 64 -3.96 1.82 -11.59
C ASN A 64 -3.66 1.58 -13.08
N ASP A 65 -3.87 2.60 -13.93
CA ASP A 65 -3.67 2.48 -15.37
C ASP A 65 -2.19 2.38 -15.79
N ALA A 66 -1.29 3.05 -15.05
CA ALA A 66 0.15 3.05 -15.34
C ALA A 66 0.77 1.64 -15.20
N SER A 67 0.39 0.91 -14.14
CA SER A 67 0.84 -0.47 -13.91
C SER A 67 0.31 -1.45 -14.95
N VAL A 68 -0.94 -1.27 -15.39
CA VAL A 68 -1.55 -2.07 -16.46
C VAL A 68 -0.82 -1.81 -17.77
N THR A 69 -0.62 -0.53 -18.13
CA THR A 69 0.12 -0.13 -19.35
C THR A 69 1.53 -0.71 -19.34
N ALA A 70 2.29 -0.50 -18.25
CA ALA A 70 3.66 -1.00 -18.14
C ALA A 70 3.74 -2.53 -18.22
N PHE A 71 2.75 -3.24 -17.66
CA PHE A 71 2.68 -4.70 -17.77
C PHE A 71 2.38 -5.16 -19.19
N THR A 72 1.36 -4.60 -19.85
CA THR A 72 0.99 -4.96 -21.22
C THR A 72 2.11 -4.68 -22.21
N GLU A 73 2.77 -3.52 -22.12
CA GLU A 73 3.92 -3.20 -22.98
C GLU A 73 5.12 -4.14 -22.74
N ALA A 74 5.36 -4.54 -21.49
CA ALA A 74 6.41 -5.51 -21.17
C ALA A 74 6.05 -6.91 -21.70
N LEU A 75 4.78 -7.30 -21.59
CA LEU A 75 4.27 -8.56 -22.11
C LEU A 75 4.42 -8.64 -23.62
N GLU A 76 3.99 -7.63 -24.36
CA GLU A 76 4.12 -7.58 -25.81
C GLU A 76 5.57 -7.64 -26.27
N ARG A 77 6.47 -6.92 -25.58
CA ARG A 77 7.91 -7.00 -25.85
C ARG A 77 8.47 -8.40 -25.60
N ALA A 78 7.98 -9.10 -24.58
CA ALA A 78 8.42 -10.45 -24.27
C ALA A 78 7.88 -11.48 -25.28
N MET A 79 6.60 -11.40 -25.64
CA MET A 79 5.97 -12.28 -26.63
C MET A 79 6.63 -12.19 -28.01
N ARG A 80 7.07 -11.01 -28.43
CA ARG A 80 7.83 -10.84 -29.69
C ARG A 80 9.15 -11.63 -29.76
N ARG A 81 9.65 -12.13 -28.62
CA ARG A 81 10.92 -12.87 -28.52
C ARG A 81 10.75 -14.37 -28.36
N VAL A 82 9.51 -14.85 -28.26
CA VAL A 82 9.19 -16.24 -27.96
C VAL A 82 8.43 -16.82 -29.14
N GLU A 83 8.84 -18.00 -29.59
CA GLU A 83 8.12 -18.74 -30.61
C GLU A 83 6.79 -19.26 -30.04
N HIS A 84 5.71 -19.11 -30.81
CA HIS A 84 4.38 -19.46 -30.34
C HIS A 84 4.16 -20.98 -30.38
N ASP A 85 3.79 -21.55 -29.24
CA ASP A 85 3.46 -22.97 -29.08
C ASP A 85 2.23 -23.09 -28.14
N PRO A 86 1.02 -23.18 -28.70
CA PRO A 86 -0.21 -23.24 -27.90
C PRO A 86 -0.32 -24.54 -27.08
N ALA A 87 0.49 -25.57 -27.36
CA ALA A 87 0.51 -26.83 -26.64
C ALA A 87 1.46 -26.83 -25.42
N ALA A 88 2.23 -25.75 -25.21
CA ALA A 88 3.18 -25.67 -24.11
C ALA A 88 2.49 -25.82 -22.74
N ALA A 89 3.01 -26.74 -21.93
CA ALA A 89 2.35 -27.19 -20.70
C ALA A 89 2.29 -26.10 -19.61
N VAL A 90 1.10 -25.87 -19.06
CA VAL A 90 0.87 -24.98 -17.91
C VAL A 90 1.09 -25.76 -16.62
N THR A 91 2.00 -25.29 -15.75
CA THR A 91 2.28 -25.96 -14.47
C THR A 91 1.51 -25.28 -13.33
N SER A 92 0.84 -26.05 -12.48
CA SER A 92 0.12 -25.54 -11.31
C SER A 92 0.80 -25.95 -10.01
N THR A 93 0.90 -25.04 -9.06
CA THR A 93 1.39 -25.32 -7.71
C THR A 93 0.51 -24.61 -6.70
N THR A 94 -0.01 -25.35 -5.73
CA THR A 94 -0.80 -24.80 -4.62
C THR A 94 0.13 -24.47 -3.47
N LYS A 95 0.15 -23.22 -3.01
CA LYS A 95 0.81 -22.85 -1.75
C LYS A 95 -0.25 -22.61 -0.68
N PRO A 96 -0.14 -23.24 0.51
CA PRO A 96 -1.08 -22.98 1.58
C PRO A 96 -1.03 -21.49 1.97
N GLY A 97 -2.19 -20.84 1.88
CA GLY A 97 -2.33 -19.44 2.29
C GLY A 97 -2.07 -19.31 3.79
N ARG A 98 -1.27 -18.32 4.18
CA ARG A 98 -1.15 -17.98 5.61
C ARG A 98 -2.44 -17.27 6.04
N PRO A 99 -3.14 -17.74 7.09
CA PRO A 99 -4.33 -17.08 7.57
C PRO A 99 -3.98 -15.66 8.03
N MET A 100 -4.83 -14.70 7.64
CA MET A 100 -4.69 -13.32 8.09
C MET A 100 -5.01 -13.28 9.59
N HIS A 101 -4.06 -12.81 10.39
CA HIS A 101 -4.14 -12.83 11.85
C HIS A 101 -5.30 -11.93 12.32
N TRP A 102 -6.39 -12.54 12.78
CA TRP A 102 -7.58 -11.91 13.36
C TRP A 102 -7.25 -10.88 14.46
N ALA A 103 -6.11 -11.06 15.14
CA ALA A 103 -5.58 -10.15 16.16
C ALA A 103 -5.42 -8.69 15.67
N ALA A 104 -5.12 -8.46 14.39
CA ALA A 104 -5.00 -7.11 13.84
C ALA A 104 -6.36 -6.37 13.79
N LYS A 105 -7.47 -7.11 13.61
CA LYS A 105 -8.82 -6.54 13.63
C LYS A 105 -9.25 -6.18 15.06
N VAL A 106 -8.89 -7.01 16.04
CA VAL A 106 -9.20 -6.79 17.46
C VAL A 106 -8.45 -5.59 18.03
N ALA A 107 -7.16 -5.45 17.69
CA ALA A 107 -6.35 -4.29 18.12
C ALA A 107 -6.92 -2.95 17.62
N LEU A 108 -7.46 -2.91 16.39
CA LEU A 108 -8.09 -1.70 15.84
C LEU A 108 -9.37 -1.32 16.59
N GLY A 109 -10.20 -2.31 16.95
CA GLY A 109 -11.44 -2.08 17.71
C GLY A 109 -11.17 -1.55 19.12
N ALA A 110 -10.17 -2.11 19.82
CA ALA A 110 -9.81 -1.68 21.17
C ALA A 110 -9.31 -0.22 21.23
N GLY A 111 -8.54 0.23 20.22
CA GLY A 111 -8.05 1.61 20.17
C GLY A 111 -9.16 2.65 20.05
N VAL A 112 -10.21 2.35 19.28
CA VAL A 112 -11.37 3.24 19.12
C VAL A 112 -12.17 3.36 20.42
N ALA A 113 -12.35 2.25 21.14
CA ALA A 113 -13.08 2.24 22.42
C ALA A 113 -12.39 3.09 23.51
N VAL A 114 -11.06 3.03 23.60
CA VAL A 114 -10.29 3.84 24.57
C VAL A 114 -10.42 5.34 24.28
N LEU A 115 -10.36 5.75 23.01
CA LEU A 115 -10.53 7.16 22.62
C LEU A 115 -11.92 7.70 22.99
N LEU A 116 -12.97 6.91 22.80
CA LEU A 116 -14.34 7.28 23.16
C LEU A 116 -14.52 7.39 24.68
N LEU A 117 -13.87 6.52 25.47
CA LEU A 117 -13.90 6.59 26.94
C LEU A 117 -13.19 7.84 27.48
N VAL A 118 -12.03 8.20 26.92
CA VAL A 118 -11.30 9.42 27.31
C VAL A 118 -12.12 10.67 26.98
N TRP A 119 -12.78 10.69 25.82
CA TRP A 119 -13.70 11.76 25.46
C TRP A 119 -14.85 11.89 26.45
N TRP A 120 -15.53 10.78 26.75
CA TRP A 120 -16.66 10.75 27.67
C TRP A 120 -16.29 11.26 29.06
N ALA A 121 -15.15 10.83 29.60
CA ALA A 121 -14.64 11.29 30.88
C ALA A 121 -14.30 12.79 30.89
N GLY A 122 -13.84 13.33 29.76
CA GLY A 122 -13.57 14.76 29.62
C GLY A 122 -14.82 15.65 29.69
N LEU A 123 -15.95 15.17 29.16
CA LEU A 123 -17.23 15.92 29.17
C LEU A 123 -17.80 16.12 30.58
N GLN A 124 -17.47 15.25 31.54
CA GLN A 124 -18.06 15.30 32.89
C GLN A 124 -17.38 16.32 33.83
N ASN A 125 -16.16 16.77 33.53
CA ASN A 125 -15.32 17.49 34.50
C ASN A 125 -15.36 19.03 34.34
N GLY A 126 -16.54 19.60 34.07
CA GLY A 126 -16.79 21.02 33.84
C GLY A 126 -15.73 22.00 34.38
N LEU A 127 -14.82 22.43 33.50
CA LEU A 127 -13.72 23.34 33.86
C LEU A 127 -13.75 24.58 32.95
N ILE A 128 -14.08 25.72 33.59
CA ILE A 128 -13.81 27.13 33.26
C ILE A 128 -13.84 27.53 31.77
N ILE A 129 -14.95 28.16 31.38
CA ILE A 129 -15.39 28.47 30.01
C ILE A 129 -14.38 29.29 29.18
N ALA A 130 -13.64 30.22 29.78
CA ALA A 130 -12.68 31.05 29.04
C ALA A 130 -11.31 30.36 28.80
N ALA A 131 -10.80 29.65 29.81
CA ALA A 131 -9.57 28.86 29.67
C ALA A 131 -9.79 27.67 28.73
N GLY A 132 -10.98 27.06 28.77
CA GLY A 132 -11.34 25.95 27.91
C GLY A 132 -11.41 26.34 26.43
N PHE A 133 -11.95 27.51 26.07
CA PHE A 133 -11.99 27.94 24.66
C PHE A 133 -10.58 28.06 24.05
N GLY A 134 -9.65 28.73 24.75
CA GLY A 134 -8.26 28.86 24.30
C GLY A 134 -7.56 27.50 24.15
N VAL A 135 -7.77 26.59 25.10
CA VAL A 135 -7.24 25.21 25.02
C VAL A 135 -7.83 24.45 23.83
N LEU A 136 -9.14 24.54 23.59
CA LEU A 136 -9.79 23.86 22.47
C LEU A 136 -9.31 24.42 21.12
N CYS A 137 -9.16 25.73 20.97
CA CYS A 137 -8.55 26.33 19.77
C CYS A 137 -7.11 25.88 19.55
N GLY A 138 -6.31 25.78 20.62
CA GLY A 138 -4.97 25.22 20.58
C GLY A 138 -4.96 23.76 20.11
N LEU A 139 -5.83 22.92 20.67
CA LEU A 139 -5.98 21.51 20.28
C LEU A 139 -6.43 21.35 18.82
N ALA A 140 -7.38 22.16 18.35
CA ALA A 140 -7.80 22.18 16.95
C ALA A 140 -6.63 22.53 16.02
N THR A 141 -5.82 23.53 16.39
CA THR A 141 -4.64 23.95 15.64
C THR A 141 -3.62 22.83 15.56
N VAL A 142 -3.26 22.22 16.69
CA VAL A 142 -2.36 21.06 16.76
C VAL A 142 -2.89 19.90 15.92
N ALA A 143 -4.19 19.62 15.99
CA ALA A 143 -4.82 18.57 15.19
C ALA A 143 -4.71 18.83 13.69
N LEU A 144 -4.96 20.06 13.22
CA LEU A 144 -4.83 20.43 11.81
C LEU A 144 -3.38 20.33 11.31
N PHE A 145 -2.40 20.82 12.09
CA PHE A 145 -0.98 20.66 11.76
C PHE A 145 -0.56 19.19 11.78
N GLY A 146 -1.09 18.41 12.73
CA GLY A 146 -0.92 16.96 12.81
C GLY A 146 -1.44 16.25 11.56
N LEU A 147 -2.68 16.54 11.13
CA LEU A 147 -3.26 15.98 9.90
C LEU A 147 -2.44 16.34 8.66
N ARG A 148 -2.01 17.60 8.57
CA ARG A 148 -1.13 18.05 7.48
C ARG A 148 0.21 17.30 7.52
N GLY A 149 0.77 17.07 8.70
CA GLY A 149 1.97 16.28 8.91
C GLY A 149 1.78 14.83 8.45
N VAL A 150 0.76 14.14 8.96
CA VAL A 150 0.40 12.76 8.58
C VAL A 150 0.22 12.64 7.07
N TRP A 151 -0.48 13.57 6.43
CA TRP A 151 -0.63 13.57 4.99
C TRP A 151 0.72 13.70 4.27
N ARG A 152 1.50 14.73 4.59
CA ARG A 152 2.75 15.03 3.89
C ARG A 152 3.83 13.97 4.09
N TRP A 153 3.93 13.40 5.28
CA TRP A 153 5.03 12.52 5.67
C TRP A 153 4.70 11.03 5.60
N LEU A 154 3.44 10.63 5.74
CA LEU A 154 3.07 9.20 5.84
C LEU A 154 2.19 8.72 4.68
N LEU A 155 1.27 9.55 4.21
CA LEU A 155 0.25 9.10 3.27
C LEU A 155 0.51 9.54 1.83
N ARG A 156 1.10 10.71 1.60
CA ARG A 156 1.30 11.29 0.27
C ARG A 156 2.06 10.34 -0.65
N ASP A 157 3.19 9.84 -0.19
CA ASP A 157 4.08 9.01 -0.99
C ASP A 157 3.44 7.66 -1.35
N LEU A 158 2.78 7.03 -0.37
CA LEU A 158 2.02 5.82 -0.60
C LEU A 158 0.80 6.05 -1.50
N TRP A 159 0.17 7.23 -1.41
CA TRP A 159 -0.94 7.61 -2.28
C TRP A 159 -0.49 7.79 -3.73
N VAL A 160 0.66 8.43 -3.93
CA VAL A 160 1.31 8.57 -5.25
C VAL A 160 1.61 7.18 -5.81
N LEU A 161 2.28 6.31 -5.05
CA LEU A 161 2.57 4.93 -5.47
C LEU A 161 1.30 4.12 -5.74
N ARG A 162 0.22 4.35 -5.00
CA ARG A 162 -1.08 3.71 -5.27
C ARG A 162 -1.67 4.17 -6.60
N ARG A 163 -1.62 5.46 -6.91
CA ARG A 163 -2.22 6.03 -8.12
C ARG A 163 -1.44 5.79 -9.40
N ARG A 164 -0.10 5.74 -9.35
CA ARG A 164 0.74 5.62 -10.55
C ARG A 164 1.90 4.65 -10.44
N GLY A 165 2.05 3.98 -9.30
CA GLY A 165 3.16 3.08 -9.08
C GLY A 165 3.11 1.85 -10.00
N VAL A 166 4.29 1.46 -10.49
CA VAL A 166 4.53 0.26 -11.28
C VAL A 166 5.30 -0.72 -10.41
N THR A 167 4.87 -1.98 -10.38
CA THR A 167 5.55 -3.02 -9.61
C THR A 167 6.46 -3.85 -10.49
N VAL A 168 7.70 -4.05 -10.04
CA VAL A 168 8.72 -4.89 -10.69
C VAL A 168 9.28 -5.89 -9.68
N ALA A 169 9.93 -6.95 -10.14
CA ALA A 169 10.72 -7.75 -9.22
C ALA A 169 12.05 -7.06 -8.94
N GLY A 170 12.49 -7.17 -7.70
CA GLY A 170 13.85 -6.84 -7.32
C GLY A 170 14.15 -7.48 -5.98
N GLU A 171 14.92 -6.79 -5.15
CA GLU A 171 15.39 -7.35 -3.90
C GLU A 171 15.62 -6.28 -2.85
N ILE A 172 15.48 -6.71 -1.60
CA ILE A 172 15.88 -5.94 -0.43
C ILE A 172 17.32 -6.34 -0.12
N THR A 173 18.26 -5.42 -0.30
CA THR A 173 19.70 -5.66 -0.07
C THR A 173 20.10 -5.47 1.39
N GLY A 174 19.33 -4.68 2.13
CA GLY A 174 19.61 -4.39 3.53
C GLY A 174 18.63 -3.39 4.12
N TYR A 175 19.01 -2.79 5.24
CA TYR A 175 18.23 -1.74 5.90
C TYR A 175 19.17 -0.64 6.36
N ARG A 176 18.77 0.62 6.14
CA ARG A 176 19.40 1.74 6.84
C ARG A 176 18.81 1.82 8.24
N HIS A 177 19.70 1.85 9.22
CA HIS A 177 19.36 2.19 10.59
C HIS A 177 19.27 3.71 10.70
N SER A 178 18.15 4.23 11.21
CA SER A 178 18.16 5.56 11.81
C SER A 178 18.90 5.45 13.15
N SER A 179 19.82 6.37 13.43
CA SER A 179 20.71 6.33 14.60
C SER A 179 19.97 6.40 15.95
N SER A 180 18.68 6.76 15.95
CA SER A 180 17.86 6.83 17.16
C SER A 180 16.70 5.84 17.22
N ASP A 181 16.44 5.01 16.21
CA ASP A 181 15.04 4.66 15.95
C ASP A 181 14.71 3.20 15.60
N GLN A 182 13.56 2.77 16.13
CA GLN A 182 12.92 1.48 15.84
C GLN A 182 12.45 1.40 14.37
N THR A 183 12.45 2.52 13.65
CA THR A 183 12.06 2.64 12.24
C THR A 183 13.22 2.26 11.31
N LYS A 184 12.93 1.41 10.32
CA LYS A 184 13.91 0.85 9.40
C LYS A 184 13.47 1.07 7.96
N TYR A 185 14.36 1.62 7.15
CA TYR A 185 14.13 1.83 5.72
C TYR A 185 14.87 0.74 4.95
N ALA A 186 14.13 -0.05 4.18
CA ALA A 186 14.72 -1.09 3.34
C ALA A 186 15.53 -0.45 2.21
N LYS A 187 16.74 -0.95 1.96
CA LYS A 187 17.49 -0.65 0.73
C LYS A 187 16.97 -1.57 -0.37
N LEU A 188 16.50 -0.99 -1.46
CA LEU A 188 15.82 -1.65 -2.56
C LEU A 188 16.72 -1.61 -3.79
N ARG A 189 17.00 -2.77 -4.38
CA ARG A 189 17.70 -2.88 -5.67
C ARG A 189 16.76 -3.51 -6.70
N PHE A 190 16.55 -2.84 -7.83
CA PHE A 190 15.63 -3.29 -8.87
C PHE A 190 15.95 -2.71 -10.24
N VAL A 191 15.33 -3.27 -11.27
CA VAL A 191 15.36 -2.75 -12.63
C VAL A 191 13.97 -2.22 -12.96
N THR A 192 13.89 -0.95 -13.37
CA THR A 192 12.64 -0.31 -13.80
C THR A 192 12.07 -0.97 -15.07
N ALA A 193 10.81 -0.70 -15.40
CA ALA A 193 10.15 -1.25 -16.60
C ALA A 193 10.81 -0.79 -17.92
N THR A 194 11.54 0.32 -17.87
CA THR A 194 12.35 0.87 -18.98
C THR A 194 13.77 0.27 -19.03
N GLY A 195 14.14 -0.61 -18.09
CA GLY A 195 15.44 -1.28 -18.07
C GLY A 195 16.53 -0.57 -17.25
N ARG A 196 16.24 0.58 -16.62
CA ARG A 196 17.20 1.28 -15.76
C ARG A 196 17.38 0.57 -14.42
N SER A 197 18.61 0.23 -14.07
CA SER A 197 18.99 -0.29 -12.74
C SER A 197 18.97 0.81 -11.68
N MET A 198 18.40 0.53 -10.52
CA MET A 198 18.20 1.47 -9.42
C MET A 198 18.56 0.81 -8.08
N GLU A 199 19.19 1.59 -7.20
CA GLU A 199 19.32 1.28 -5.78
C GLU A 199 18.85 2.50 -4.98
N VAL A 200 17.81 2.32 -4.17
CA VAL A 200 17.12 3.41 -3.47
C VAL A 200 16.67 2.98 -2.08
N GLU A 201 16.43 3.94 -1.19
CA GLU A 201 15.80 3.67 0.10
C GLU A 201 14.28 3.64 -0.06
N SER A 202 13.62 2.70 0.63
CA SER A 202 12.16 2.61 0.66
C SER A 202 11.56 3.91 1.19
N ALA A 203 10.58 4.46 0.50
CA ALA A 203 9.82 5.64 0.93
C ALA A 203 9.01 5.42 2.22
N ALA A 204 8.80 4.15 2.58
CA ALA A 204 8.08 3.78 3.79
C ALA A 204 8.94 2.92 4.70
N PHE A 205 8.85 3.17 6.01
CA PHE A 205 9.53 2.37 7.02
C PHE A 205 8.79 1.05 7.30
N VAL A 206 9.53 0.07 7.81
CA VAL A 206 8.99 -1.19 8.33
C VAL A 206 9.37 -1.38 9.79
N PHE A 207 8.46 -1.92 10.60
CA PHE A 207 8.74 -2.28 11.99
C PHE A 207 9.50 -3.61 12.11
N LEU A 208 9.08 -4.60 11.33
CA LEU A 208 9.65 -5.95 11.34
C LEU A 208 10.64 -6.12 10.19
N ARG A 209 11.88 -6.48 10.53
CA ARG A 209 12.88 -6.86 9.54
C ARG A 209 12.48 -8.18 8.90
N ARG A 210 12.46 -8.22 7.58
CA ARG A 210 12.60 -9.47 6.86
C ARG A 210 14.04 -9.67 6.44
N ARG A 211 14.45 -10.92 6.29
CA ARG A 211 15.75 -11.25 5.73
C ARG A 211 15.87 -10.57 4.34
N PRO A 212 17.03 -9.97 4.01
CA PRO A 212 17.33 -9.53 2.66
C PRO A 212 17.02 -10.63 1.63
N GLY A 213 16.58 -10.24 0.45
CA GLY A 213 16.19 -11.17 -0.60
C GLY A 213 15.12 -10.66 -1.55
N PRO A 214 14.56 -11.54 -2.40
CA PRO A 214 13.61 -11.16 -3.43
C PRO A 214 12.36 -10.48 -2.88
N ALA A 215 11.95 -9.39 -3.51
CA ALA A 215 10.76 -8.64 -3.18
C ALA A 215 10.12 -8.06 -4.45
N ASP A 216 8.81 -7.84 -4.39
CA ASP A 216 8.15 -7.01 -5.38
C ASP A 216 8.35 -5.56 -4.97
N ILE A 217 8.84 -4.72 -5.87
CA ILE A 217 9.11 -3.30 -5.59
C ILE A 217 8.18 -2.46 -6.44
N THR A 218 7.38 -1.62 -5.80
CA THR A 218 6.52 -0.65 -6.45
C THR A 218 7.22 0.70 -6.45
N TYR A 219 7.50 1.25 -7.61
CA TYR A 219 8.15 2.54 -7.77
C TYR A 219 7.26 3.48 -8.59
N ASP A 220 7.48 4.77 -8.42
CA ASP A 220 6.84 5.81 -9.23
C ASP A 220 7.63 6.00 -10.54
N PRO A 221 7.03 5.77 -11.73
CA PRO A 221 7.73 5.92 -13.00
C PRO A 221 8.23 7.34 -13.27
N GLU A 222 7.56 8.37 -12.74
CA GLU A 222 7.99 9.78 -12.89
C GLU A 222 9.11 10.16 -11.91
N ASN A 223 9.14 9.50 -10.75
CA ASN A 223 10.17 9.70 -9.74
C ASN A 223 10.64 8.35 -9.17
N PRO A 224 11.55 7.64 -9.87
CA PRO A 224 11.95 6.28 -9.47
C PRO A 224 12.67 6.18 -8.11
N LYS A 225 13.07 7.31 -7.52
CA LYS A 225 13.58 7.37 -6.14
C LYS A 225 12.48 7.10 -5.11
N LEU A 226 11.23 7.36 -5.48
CA LEU A 226 10.06 7.01 -4.68
C LEU A 226 9.69 5.56 -4.97
N ALA A 227 10.14 4.65 -4.10
CA ALA A 227 9.88 3.23 -4.23
C ALA A 227 9.55 2.59 -2.87
N THR A 228 8.76 1.52 -2.89
CA THR A 228 8.45 0.71 -1.71
C THR A 228 8.49 -0.76 -2.09
N GLY A 229 9.09 -1.59 -1.24
CA GLY A 229 9.13 -3.04 -1.46
C GLY A 229 7.86 -3.72 -0.93
N GLN A 230 7.84 -3.94 0.37
CA GLN A 230 6.74 -4.64 1.00
C GLN A 230 5.57 -3.71 1.30
N PRO A 231 4.33 -4.25 1.41
CA PRO A 231 3.23 -3.47 1.94
C PRO A 231 3.67 -2.89 3.28
N ALA A 232 3.81 -1.57 3.32
CA ALA A 232 4.25 -0.84 4.49
C ALA A 232 3.11 -0.75 5.50
N ILE A 233 2.59 -1.90 5.92
CA ILE A 233 1.45 -2.02 6.82
C ILE A 233 1.72 -1.22 8.10
N GLY A 234 2.95 -1.29 8.62
CA GLY A 234 3.36 -0.47 9.76
C GLY A 234 3.23 1.03 9.51
N HIS A 235 3.73 1.50 8.38
CA HIS A 235 3.65 2.91 7.99
C HIS A 235 2.21 3.37 7.76
N LEU A 236 1.39 2.53 7.11
CA LEU A 236 -0.04 2.76 6.91
C LEU A 236 -0.79 2.79 8.23
N LEU A 237 -0.54 1.85 9.13
CA LEU A 237 -1.16 1.79 10.45
C LEU A 237 -0.77 3.00 11.29
N ALA A 238 0.50 3.41 11.28
CA ALA A 238 0.96 4.62 11.94
C ALA A 238 0.24 5.86 11.38
N GLY A 239 0.20 6.01 10.04
CA GLY A 239 -0.51 7.12 9.40
C GLY A 239 -2.01 7.12 9.68
N MET A 240 -2.67 5.96 9.65
CA MET A 240 -4.08 5.82 9.98
C MET A 240 -4.34 6.15 11.45
N PHE A 241 -3.55 5.59 12.38
CA PHE A 241 -3.72 5.83 13.81
C PHE A 241 -3.52 7.31 14.15
N SER A 242 -2.43 7.92 13.68
CA SER A 242 -2.18 9.35 13.85
C SER A 242 -3.28 10.20 13.21
N GLY A 243 -3.76 9.82 12.02
CA GLY A 243 -4.86 10.50 11.35
C GLY A 243 -6.17 10.46 12.15
N VAL A 244 -6.57 9.28 12.63
CA VAL A 244 -7.76 9.09 13.48
C VAL A 244 -7.64 9.88 14.78
N LEU A 245 -6.46 9.85 15.42
CA LEU A 245 -6.21 10.60 16.64
C LEU A 245 -6.33 12.11 16.42
N CYS A 246 -5.73 12.65 15.35
CA CYS A 246 -5.86 14.08 15.03
C CYS A 246 -7.30 14.45 14.64
N LEU A 247 -8.02 13.61 13.89
CA LEU A 247 -9.44 13.85 13.59
C LEU A 247 -10.30 13.83 14.85
N GLY A 248 -10.05 12.89 15.76
CA GLY A 248 -10.73 12.81 17.05
C GLY A 248 -10.49 14.06 17.91
N LEU A 249 -9.24 14.51 18.02
CA LEU A 249 -8.89 15.75 18.73
C LEU A 249 -9.56 16.98 18.09
N LEU A 250 -9.60 17.06 16.77
CA LEU A 250 -10.27 18.16 16.06
C LEU A 250 -11.78 18.16 16.33
N ALA A 251 -12.42 16.99 16.24
CA ALA A 251 -13.84 16.86 16.55
C ALA A 251 -14.12 17.26 18.01
N ALA A 252 -13.25 16.87 18.96
CA ALA A 252 -13.37 17.22 20.38
C ALA A 252 -13.32 18.73 20.59
N ALA A 253 -12.32 19.35 19.99
CA ALA A 253 -12.14 20.79 20.03
C ALA A 253 -13.36 21.54 19.48
N VAL A 254 -13.82 21.16 18.27
CA VAL A 254 -14.97 21.81 17.62
C VAL A 254 -16.25 21.61 18.43
N THR A 255 -16.52 20.39 18.91
CA THR A 255 -17.70 20.10 19.71
C THR A 255 -17.69 20.90 21.01
N GLY A 256 -16.55 20.93 21.71
CA GLY A 256 -16.39 21.71 22.93
C GLY A 256 -16.59 23.21 22.70
N ILE A 257 -16.07 23.74 21.59
CA ILE A 257 -16.26 25.15 21.20
C ILE A 257 -17.74 25.44 20.96
N VAL A 258 -18.43 24.60 20.19
CA VAL A 258 -19.87 24.78 19.89
C VAL A 258 -20.69 24.75 21.17
N LEU A 259 -20.45 23.77 22.04
CA LEU A 259 -21.15 23.67 23.33
C LEU A 259 -20.88 24.90 24.19
N MET A 260 -19.64 25.38 24.29
CA MET A 260 -19.32 26.61 25.02
C MET A 260 -20.06 27.83 24.47
N VAL A 261 -20.13 27.98 23.15
CA VAL A 261 -20.86 29.09 22.51
C VAL A 261 -22.36 29.00 22.80
N LEU A 262 -22.97 27.81 22.65
CA LEU A 262 -24.40 27.61 22.91
C LEU A 262 -24.77 27.87 24.37
N THR A 263 -23.96 27.38 25.31
CA THR A 263 -24.16 27.63 26.75
C THR A 263 -23.97 29.11 27.08
N GLY A 264 -22.95 29.77 26.53
CA GLY A 264 -22.72 31.20 26.71
C GLY A 264 -23.86 32.08 26.17
N LEU A 265 -24.54 31.64 25.11
CA LEU A 265 -25.72 32.29 24.55
C LEU A 265 -27.03 31.94 25.28
N GLY A 266 -27.00 31.05 26.28
CA GLY A 266 -28.20 30.58 26.98
C GLY A 266 -29.13 29.69 26.14
N LEU A 267 -28.63 29.14 25.02
CA LEU A 267 -29.39 28.29 24.09
C LEU A 267 -29.37 26.80 24.49
N TYR A 268 -28.54 26.44 25.46
CA TYR A 268 -28.41 25.08 25.99
C TYR A 268 -28.77 25.12 27.48
N ARG A 269 -29.96 24.62 27.83
CA ARG A 269 -30.45 24.46 29.21
C ARG A 269 -30.60 22.99 29.54
#